data_AF-A0A7J5D702-F1
#
_entry.id   AF-A0A7J5D702-F1
#
_cell.length_a   1.000
_cell.length_b   1.000
_cell.length_c   1.000
_cell.angle_alpha   90.00
_cell.angle_beta   90.00
_cell.angle_gamma   90.00
#
_symmetry.space_group_name_H-M   'P 1'
#
loop_
_entity.id
_entity.type
_entity.pdbx_description
1 polymer ?
#
loop_
_entity_poly.entity_id
_entity_poly.type
_entity_poly.pdbx_seq_one_letter_code
_entity_poly.pdbx_strand_id
1 'polypeptide(L)'
;MVPSIVRGLALPAQLASLIDRGLWRHPGDAMLTKVIPWFEDPLAFVRSPEQMTFASQSMDMLADDPHSTYFSVARGSRAAIPLGLPWLDAEQAVLIAITRNPGDDGALALDYRSDPSDPRIVGSDFWADPNMCRWRVVMPTFSDFVTALGL
;
A
#
# COMPACT_ATOMS: atom_id res chain seq x y z
N MET A 1 22.79 7.44 -6.77
CA MET A 1 22.24 6.83 -5.54
C MET A 1 21.73 5.47 -5.94
N VAL A 2 22.11 4.40 -5.22
CA VAL A 2 21.55 3.06 -5.50
C VAL A 2 20.09 3.08 -5.03
N PRO A 3 19.12 2.63 -5.84
CA PRO A 3 17.71 2.63 -5.42
C PRO A 3 17.51 1.73 -4.21
N SER A 4 16.79 2.22 -3.20
CA SER A 4 16.34 1.39 -2.08
C SER A 4 15.37 0.34 -2.59
N ILE A 5 15.65 -0.94 -2.31
CA ILE A 5 14.83 -2.07 -2.76
C ILE A 5 14.06 -2.63 -1.58
N VAL A 6 12.75 -2.82 -1.76
CA VAL A 6 11.86 -3.50 -0.81
C VAL A 6 11.21 -4.68 -1.54
N ARG A 7 11.42 -5.91 -1.05
CA ARG A 7 10.85 -7.14 -1.64
C ARG A 7 11.16 -7.31 -3.14
N GLY A 8 12.36 -6.89 -3.58
CA GLY A 8 12.75 -6.94 -4.99
C GLY A 8 12.17 -5.81 -5.86
N LEU A 9 11.39 -4.91 -5.28
CA LEU A 9 10.78 -3.76 -5.95
C LEU A 9 11.57 -2.49 -5.59
N ALA A 10 11.92 -1.70 -6.60
CA ALA A 10 12.58 -0.42 -6.37
C ALA A 10 11.59 0.58 -5.78
N LEU A 11 11.93 1.22 -4.65
CA LEU A 11 11.11 2.30 -4.14
C LEU A 11 11.12 3.48 -5.11
N PRO A 12 9.98 4.19 -5.29
CA PRO A 12 9.96 5.42 -6.06
C PRO A 12 11.01 6.40 -5.54
N ALA A 13 11.75 7.05 -6.44
CA ALA A 13 12.85 7.94 -6.05
C ALA A 13 12.37 9.08 -5.13
N GLN A 14 11.14 9.56 -5.34
CA GLN A 14 10.50 10.55 -4.48
C GLN A 14 10.25 10.02 -3.07
N LEU A 15 9.79 8.76 -2.92
CA LEU A 15 9.58 8.15 -1.61
C LEU A 15 10.90 7.99 -0.85
N ALA A 16 11.93 7.47 -1.53
CA ALA A 16 13.27 7.35 -0.95
C ALA A 16 13.79 8.72 -0.47
N SER A 17 13.67 9.76 -1.30
CA SER A 17 14.07 11.13 -0.95
C SER A 17 13.28 11.68 0.25
N LEU A 18 11.97 11.43 0.32
CA LEU A 18 11.15 11.83 1.46
C LEU A 18 11.56 11.11 2.75
N ILE A 19 11.90 9.82 2.68
CA ILE A 19 12.40 9.04 3.82
C ILE A 19 13.76 9.59 4.30
N ASP A 20 14.71 9.77 3.38
CA ASP A 20 16.06 10.23 3.69
C ASP A 20 16.06 11.62 4.34
N ARG A 21 15.14 12.50 3.89
CA ARG A 21 14.94 13.84 4.45
C ARG A 21 14.07 13.84 5.71
N GLY A 22 13.56 12.68 6.12
CA GLY A 22 12.64 12.53 7.24
C GLY A 22 11.30 13.23 7.04
N LEU A 23 10.89 13.46 5.79
CA LEU A 23 9.63 14.10 5.39
C LEU A 23 8.50 13.11 5.15
N TRP A 24 8.80 11.83 4.95
CA TRP A 24 7.77 10.78 4.91
C TRP A 24 7.20 10.53 6.31
N ARG A 25 6.24 11.37 6.71
CA ARG A 25 5.57 11.36 8.00
C ARG A 25 4.07 11.51 7.80
N HIS A 26 3.31 11.08 8.80
CA HIS A 26 1.87 11.22 8.82
C HIS A 26 1.46 12.70 8.61
N PRO A 27 0.68 13.04 7.57
CA PRO A 27 0.37 14.44 7.20
C PRO A 27 -0.75 15.05 8.08
N GLY A 28 -1.35 14.24 8.95
CA GLY A 28 -2.48 14.61 9.79
C GLY A 28 -3.78 13.95 9.29
N ASP A 29 -4.63 13.52 10.21
CA ASP A 29 -5.81 12.71 9.87
C ASP A 29 -6.76 13.51 8.96
N ALA A 30 -6.93 14.81 9.21
CA ALA A 30 -7.75 15.70 8.37
C ALA A 30 -7.25 15.78 6.90
N MET A 31 -5.94 15.72 6.67
CA MET A 31 -5.40 15.69 5.31
C MET A 31 -5.69 14.35 4.63
N LEU A 32 -5.52 13.24 5.35
CA LEU A 32 -5.85 11.91 4.83
C LEU A 32 -7.33 11.77 4.52
N THR A 33 -8.23 12.24 5.39
CA THR A 33 -9.68 12.24 5.12
C THR A 33 -10.03 13.06 3.87
N LYS A 34 -9.30 14.15 3.60
CA LYS A 34 -9.51 14.93 2.37
C LYS A 34 -9.07 14.17 1.12
N VAL A 35 -7.95 13.44 1.18
CA VAL A 35 -7.37 12.73 0.03
C VAL A 35 -8.02 11.36 -0.19
N ILE A 36 -8.44 10.68 0.88
CA ILE A 36 -9.00 9.33 0.88
C ILE A 36 -10.25 9.28 1.77
N PRO A 37 -11.36 9.95 1.39
CA PRO A 37 -12.52 10.13 2.27
C PRO A 37 -13.27 8.84 2.62
N TRP A 38 -13.01 7.75 1.91
CA TRP A 38 -13.63 6.44 2.14
C TRP A 38 -12.83 5.54 3.11
N PHE A 39 -11.61 5.93 3.48
CA PHE A 39 -10.77 5.16 4.39
C PHE A 39 -11.01 5.66 5.82
N GLU A 40 -11.65 4.87 6.67
CA GLU A 40 -12.12 5.35 7.97
C GLU A 40 -11.08 5.22 9.08
N ASP A 41 -10.20 4.22 9.02
CA ASP A 41 -9.26 3.97 10.11
C ASP A 41 -8.03 4.89 10.07
N PRO A 42 -7.51 5.32 11.24
CA PRO A 42 -6.33 6.16 11.30
C PRO A 42 -5.10 5.37 10.82
N LEU A 43 -4.34 5.96 9.91
CA LEU A 43 -3.13 5.36 9.38
C LEU A 43 -1.88 5.80 10.16
N ALA A 44 -0.83 5.00 10.01
CA ALA A 44 0.54 5.28 10.40
C ALA A 44 1.44 5.02 9.19
N PHE A 45 2.22 6.03 8.80
CA PHE A 45 3.13 5.93 7.65
C PHE A 45 4.33 5.08 8.04
N VAL A 46 4.69 4.12 7.18
CA VAL A 46 5.84 3.24 7.35
C VAL A 46 7.10 3.99 6.92
N ARG A 47 8.04 4.21 7.84
CA ARG A 47 9.04 5.31 7.72
C ARG A 47 10.39 4.89 7.16
N SER A 48 10.62 3.61 6.92
CA SER A 48 11.88 3.14 6.35
C SER A 48 11.68 1.90 5.47
N PRO A 49 12.61 1.61 4.53
CA PRO A 49 12.56 0.40 3.71
C PRO A 49 12.51 -0.90 4.52
N GLU A 50 13.20 -0.95 5.67
CA GLU A 50 13.20 -2.10 6.57
C GLU A 50 11.81 -2.29 7.19
N GLN A 51 11.18 -1.21 7.63
CA GLN A 51 9.81 -1.27 8.15
C GLN A 51 8.81 -1.64 7.05
N MET A 52 8.99 -1.16 5.82
CA MET A 52 8.15 -1.54 4.67
C MET A 52 8.29 -3.01 4.35
N THR A 53 9.52 -3.55 4.42
CA THR A 53 9.78 -4.98 4.27
C THR A 53 9.03 -5.77 5.33
N PHE A 54 9.16 -5.39 6.60
CA PHE A 54 8.48 -6.06 7.71
C PHE A 54 6.95 -5.97 7.60
N ALA A 55 6.39 -4.77 7.39
CA ALA A 55 4.95 -4.57 7.26
C ALA A 55 4.37 -5.38 6.11
N SER A 56 5.07 -5.43 4.97
CA SER A 56 4.62 -6.15 3.78
C SER A 56 4.69 -7.68 3.90
N GLN A 57 5.33 -8.25 4.93
CA GLN A 57 5.31 -9.70 5.18
C GLN A 57 3.89 -10.22 5.46
N SER A 58 3.00 -9.37 6.00
CA SER A 58 1.60 -9.76 6.20
C SER A 58 0.95 -10.19 4.89
N MET A 59 1.25 -9.53 3.77
CA MET A 59 0.69 -9.88 2.46
C MET A 59 1.07 -11.30 2.02
N ASP A 60 2.25 -11.80 2.40
CA ASP A 60 2.63 -13.19 2.10
C ASP A 60 1.75 -14.17 2.86
N MET A 61 1.52 -13.91 4.15
CA MET A 61 0.63 -14.73 4.97
C MET A 61 -0.79 -14.70 4.40
N LEU A 62 -1.31 -13.50 4.07
CA LEU A 62 -2.64 -13.33 3.53
C LEU A 62 -2.82 -14.01 2.16
N ALA A 63 -1.79 -13.95 1.29
CA ALA A 63 -1.83 -14.60 -0.03
C ALA A 63 -1.79 -16.13 0.04
N ASP A 64 -1.17 -16.69 1.09
CA ASP A 64 -1.02 -18.13 1.29
C ASP A 64 -2.12 -18.71 2.20
N ASP A 65 -2.97 -17.87 2.79
CA ASP A 65 -4.04 -18.28 3.69
C ASP A 65 -5.24 -18.91 2.95
N PRO A 66 -5.87 -19.98 3.49
CA PRO A 66 -7.10 -20.55 2.92
C PRO A 66 -8.28 -19.56 2.79
N HIS A 67 -8.28 -18.51 3.60
CA HIS A 67 -9.25 -17.41 3.59
C HIS A 67 -8.73 -16.15 2.89
N SER A 68 -7.68 -16.25 2.06
CA SER A 68 -7.12 -15.17 1.23
C SER A 68 -8.16 -14.33 0.48
N THR A 69 -9.28 -14.94 0.08
CA THR A 69 -10.43 -14.26 -0.54
C THR A 69 -11.01 -13.15 0.33
N TYR A 70 -11.02 -13.29 1.66
CA TYR A 70 -11.50 -12.24 2.57
C TYR A 70 -10.67 -10.96 2.45
N PHE A 71 -9.36 -11.09 2.23
CA PHE A 71 -8.44 -9.97 2.12
C PHE A 71 -8.23 -9.51 0.67
N SER A 72 -8.75 -10.26 -0.32
CA SER A 72 -8.48 -10.07 -1.74
C SER A 72 -6.98 -9.91 -2.03
N VAL A 73 -6.13 -10.75 -1.41
CA VAL A 73 -4.68 -10.76 -1.64
C VAL A 73 -4.29 -12.12 -2.22
N ALA A 74 -3.49 -12.13 -3.29
CA ALA A 74 -3.02 -13.34 -3.94
C ALA A 74 -1.61 -13.16 -4.51
N ARG A 75 -0.98 -14.26 -4.92
CA ARG A 75 0.30 -14.23 -5.65
C ARG A 75 0.05 -14.22 -7.15
N GLY A 76 0.50 -13.18 -7.85
CA GLY A 76 0.40 -13.10 -9.31
C GLY A 76 1.05 -14.28 -10.01
N SER A 77 2.19 -14.77 -9.50
CA SER A 77 2.90 -15.94 -10.03
C SER A 77 2.09 -17.24 -10.02
N ARG A 78 1.06 -17.36 -9.18
CA ARG A 78 0.20 -18.55 -9.07
C ARG A 78 -1.11 -18.42 -9.82
N ALA A 79 -1.44 -17.22 -10.32
CA ALA A 79 -2.70 -16.97 -11.01
C ALA A 79 -2.62 -17.41 -12.47
N ALA A 80 -3.67 -18.07 -12.97
CA ALA A 80 -3.77 -18.47 -14.38
C ALA A 80 -3.94 -17.27 -15.33
N ILE A 81 -4.44 -16.15 -14.80
CA ILE A 81 -4.61 -14.88 -15.50
C ILE A 81 -3.99 -13.76 -14.66
N PRO A 82 -3.51 -12.66 -15.28
CA PRO A 82 -3.00 -11.52 -14.55
C PRO A 82 -4.02 -10.99 -13.53
N LEU A 83 -3.59 -10.79 -12.28
CA LEU A 83 -4.44 -10.28 -11.22
C LEU A 83 -4.75 -8.79 -11.46
N GLY A 84 -6.03 -8.45 -11.44
CA GLY A 84 -6.53 -7.07 -11.44
C GLY A 84 -7.20 -6.72 -10.11
N LEU A 85 -7.40 -5.42 -9.87
CA LEU A 85 -8.24 -4.97 -8.76
C LEU A 85 -9.65 -5.58 -8.90
N PRO A 86 -10.30 -5.99 -7.79
CA PRO A 86 -9.99 -5.66 -6.39
C PRO A 86 -8.94 -6.55 -5.71
N TRP A 87 -8.26 -7.43 -6.43
CA TRP A 87 -7.19 -8.27 -5.87
C TRP A 87 -5.84 -7.54 -5.87
N LEU A 88 -5.16 -7.53 -4.72
CA LEU A 88 -3.77 -7.13 -4.59
C LEU A 88 -2.86 -8.30 -4.91
N ASP A 89 -1.83 -8.02 -5.72
CA ASP A 89 -0.75 -8.96 -5.97
C ASP A 89 0.37 -8.75 -4.94
N ALA A 90 0.54 -9.71 -4.02
CA ALA A 90 1.52 -9.65 -2.93
C ALA A 90 2.98 -9.59 -3.40
N GLU A 91 3.24 -9.95 -4.67
CA GLU A 91 4.56 -9.93 -5.29
C GLU A 91 4.84 -8.63 -6.06
N GLN A 92 3.82 -7.79 -6.24
CA GLN A 92 3.88 -6.52 -6.97
C GLN A 92 3.39 -5.35 -6.10
N ALA A 93 3.45 -5.49 -4.78
CA ALA A 93 3.00 -4.47 -3.83
C ALA A 93 3.98 -4.23 -2.69
N VAL A 94 3.97 -3.00 -2.16
CA VAL A 94 4.72 -2.60 -0.96
C VAL A 94 3.81 -1.75 -0.07
N LEU A 95 3.63 -2.15 1.20
CA LEU A 95 2.87 -1.36 2.16
C LEU A 95 3.66 -0.11 2.59
N ILE A 96 3.02 1.06 2.47
CA ILE A 96 3.61 2.37 2.80
C ILE A 96 2.90 3.07 3.95
N ALA A 97 1.70 2.63 4.29
CA ALA A 97 0.99 2.98 5.51
C ALA A 97 0.15 1.79 5.99
N ILE A 98 0.04 1.63 7.30
CA ILE A 98 -0.79 0.61 7.94
C ILE A 98 -1.66 1.29 9.01
N THR A 99 -2.75 0.67 9.41
CA THR A 99 -3.58 1.14 10.53
C THR A 99 -2.76 1.35 11.80
N ARG A 100 -3.12 2.41 12.53
CA ARG A 100 -2.41 2.84 13.74
C ARG A 100 -2.76 1.98 14.95
N ASN A 101 -3.99 1.45 15.01
CA ASN A 101 -4.45 0.68 16.16
C ASN A 101 -4.19 -0.83 15.93
N PRO A 102 -3.64 -1.53 16.93
CA PRO A 102 -3.51 -2.98 16.85
C PRO A 102 -4.87 -3.67 16.68
N GLY A 103 -4.95 -4.59 15.72
CA GLY A 103 -6.18 -5.36 15.43
C GLY A 103 -6.97 -4.83 14.23
N ASP A 104 -6.71 -3.61 13.78
CA ASP A 104 -7.28 -3.09 12.52
C ASP A 104 -6.45 -3.60 11.34
N ASP A 105 -7.09 -4.02 10.25
CA ASP A 105 -6.41 -4.68 9.11
C ASP A 105 -6.17 -3.75 7.89
N GLY A 106 -6.41 -2.45 8.04
CA GLY A 106 -6.29 -1.48 6.96
C GLY A 106 -4.84 -1.14 6.57
N ALA A 107 -4.59 -0.93 5.27
CA ALA A 107 -3.31 -0.49 4.75
C ALA A 107 -3.41 0.30 3.44
N LEU A 108 -2.36 1.07 3.15
CA LEU A 108 -2.07 1.64 1.84
C LEU A 108 -0.83 0.97 1.24
N ALA A 109 -0.89 0.66 -0.05
CA ALA A 109 0.18 0.01 -0.78
C ALA A 109 0.54 0.79 -2.06
N LEU A 110 1.83 0.78 -2.40
CA LEU A 110 2.30 0.97 -3.78
C LEU A 110 1.93 -0.29 -4.56
N ASP A 111 1.26 -0.15 -5.70
CA ASP A 111 0.96 -1.25 -6.61
C ASP A 111 1.70 -1.06 -7.93
N TYR A 112 2.72 -1.89 -8.13
CA TYR A 112 3.69 -1.80 -9.22
C TYR A 112 3.15 -2.34 -10.56
N ARG A 113 1.95 -2.90 -10.57
CA ARG A 113 1.31 -3.38 -11.82
C ARG A 113 0.93 -2.25 -12.78
N SER A 114 0.93 -0.99 -12.34
CA SER A 114 0.68 0.17 -13.22
C SER A 114 1.95 0.71 -13.86
N ASP A 115 2.93 1.12 -13.04
CA ASP A 115 4.20 1.68 -13.47
C ASP A 115 5.27 1.33 -12.41
N PRO A 116 6.43 0.78 -12.81
CA PRO A 116 7.46 0.35 -11.86
C PRO A 116 8.24 1.51 -11.21
N SER A 117 8.18 2.71 -11.78
CA SER A 117 8.89 3.92 -11.33
C SER A 117 8.00 4.90 -10.57
N ASP A 118 6.70 4.92 -10.91
CA ASP A 118 5.68 5.77 -10.28
C ASP A 118 4.36 4.98 -10.09
N PRO A 119 4.39 3.96 -9.21
CA PRO A 119 3.27 3.03 -9.02
C PRO A 119 2.05 3.76 -8.47
N ARG A 120 0.87 3.25 -8.81
CA ARG A 120 -0.38 3.74 -8.22
C ARG A 120 -0.43 3.46 -6.73
N ILE A 121 -1.27 4.23 -6.03
CA ILE A 121 -1.60 3.97 -4.63
C ILE A 121 -2.94 3.27 -4.55
N VAL A 122 -2.97 2.17 -3.81
CA VAL A 122 -4.19 1.45 -3.48
C VAL A 122 -4.35 1.38 -1.97
N GLY A 123 -5.59 1.34 -1.50
CA GLY A 123 -5.92 1.10 -0.10
C GLY A 123 -6.88 -0.07 0.02
N SER A 124 -6.77 -0.80 1.13
CA SER A 124 -7.71 -1.83 1.52
C SER A 124 -9.02 -1.21 1.98
N ASP A 125 -10.13 -1.51 1.30
CA ASP A 125 -11.47 -1.02 1.64
C ASP A 125 -12.26 -2.16 2.32
N PHE A 126 -12.41 -2.06 3.64
CA PHE A 126 -13.25 -2.94 4.45
C PHE A 126 -14.63 -2.32 4.75
N TRP A 127 -14.85 -1.05 4.40
CA TRP A 127 -16.04 -0.28 4.78
C TRP A 127 -17.14 -0.36 3.72
N ALA A 128 -16.75 -0.51 2.45
CA ALA A 128 -17.71 -0.74 1.38
C ALA A 128 -18.41 -2.11 1.48
N ASP A 129 -17.74 -3.12 2.05
CA ASP A 129 -18.27 -4.47 2.23
C ASP A 129 -17.63 -5.13 3.47
N PRO A 130 -18.37 -5.27 4.59
CA PRO A 130 -17.81 -5.78 5.84
C PRO A 130 -17.41 -7.26 5.77
N ASN A 131 -17.85 -7.98 4.72
CA ASN A 131 -17.55 -9.40 4.55
C ASN A 131 -16.33 -9.66 3.67
N MET A 132 -15.76 -8.63 3.03
CA MET A 132 -14.64 -8.79 2.12
C MET A 132 -13.90 -7.47 1.87
N CYS A 133 -12.59 -7.50 2.10
CA CYS A 133 -11.69 -6.43 1.68
C CYS A 133 -11.70 -6.28 0.16
N ARG A 134 -11.71 -5.04 -0.33
CA ARG A 134 -11.44 -4.72 -1.73
C ARG A 134 -10.31 -3.72 -1.83
N TRP A 135 -9.29 -4.02 -2.64
CA TRP A 135 -8.25 -3.04 -2.93
C TRP A 135 -8.76 -2.04 -3.95
N ARG A 136 -8.77 -0.76 -3.57
CA ARG A 136 -9.26 0.34 -4.40
C ARG A 136 -8.14 1.33 -4.68
N VAL A 137 -8.12 1.87 -5.90
CA VAL A 137 -7.23 2.98 -6.26
C VAL A 137 -7.54 4.20 -5.38
N VAL A 138 -6.51 4.65 -4.68
CA VAL A 138 -6.47 5.94 -3.98
C VAL A 138 -6.03 7.02 -4.96
N MET A 139 -4.93 6.77 -5.68
CA MET A 139 -4.36 7.72 -6.61
C MET A 139 -3.70 6.99 -7.79
N PRO A 140 -3.77 7.52 -9.04
CA PRO A 140 -3.17 6.87 -10.20
C PRO A 140 -1.66 6.71 -10.15
N THR A 141 -0.97 7.58 -9.41
CA THR A 141 0.50 7.58 -9.26
C THR A 141 0.91 7.93 -7.83
N PHE A 142 2.14 7.58 -7.45
CA PHE A 142 2.70 7.94 -6.15
C PHE A 142 3.00 9.44 -6.12
N SER A 143 3.49 10.01 -7.22
CA SER A 143 3.76 11.45 -7.31
C SER A 143 2.51 12.32 -7.14
N ASP A 144 1.37 11.93 -7.72
CA ASP A 144 0.10 12.61 -7.50
C ASP A 144 -0.33 12.50 -6.02
N PHE A 145 -0.07 11.37 -5.37
CA PHE A 145 -0.41 11.17 -3.97
C PHE A 145 0.41 12.07 -3.06
N VAL A 146 1.73 12.13 -3.27
CA VAL A 146 2.62 13.04 -2.55
C VAL A 146 2.20 14.50 -2.73
N THR A 147 1.85 14.90 -3.97
CA THR A 147 1.36 16.24 -4.27
C THR A 147 0.05 16.55 -3.53
N ALA A 148 -0.88 15.60 -3.51
CA ALA A 148 -2.15 15.74 -2.81
C ALA A 148 -1.98 15.85 -1.29
N LEU A 149 -0.97 15.20 -0.71
CA LEU A 149 -0.61 15.32 0.71
C LEU A 149 0.16 16.61 1.03
N GLY A 150 0.69 17.32 0.03
CA GLY A 150 1.51 18.51 0.20
C GLY A 150 2.92 18.22 0.72
N LEU A 151 3.50 17.08 0.32
CA LEU A 151 4.83 16.61 0.72
C LEU A 151 5.91 16.82 -0.36
#